data_AF-A0A699VXL2-F1
#
_entry.id   AF-A0A699VXL2-F1
#
_cell.length_a   1.000
_cell.length_b   1.000
_cell.length_c   1.000
_cell.angle_alpha   90.00
_cell.angle_beta   90.00
_cell.angle_gamma   90.00
#
_symmetry.space_group_name_H-M   'P 1'
#
loop_
_entity.id
_entity.type
_entity.pdbx_description
1 polymer ?
#
loop_
_entity_poly.entity_id
_entity_poly.type
_entity_poly.pdbx_seq_one_letter_code
_entity_poly.pdbx_strand_id
1 'polypeptide(L)'
;PNETFNEAWERFKDLLRQCPHHGFFELHQLDTFYNALNPNDEDALDSPAGGNFLDNIPRECLSIIESKSKVRYSRSRTTDVRANTNAPLSSSSPSNSFDIQQIAASLEDKLNIRMNRFEKSINDMKNYFVTPTAPIKAVEE
;
A
#
# COMPACT_ATOMS: atom_id res chain seq x y z
N PRO A 1 9.15 19.42 -5.99
CA PRO A 1 8.13 19.44 -7.08
C PRO A 1 6.73 19.55 -6.45
N ASN A 2 5.86 20.43 -6.96
CA ASN A 2 4.47 20.58 -6.49
C ASN A 2 3.55 19.59 -7.22
N GLU A 3 3.98 18.34 -7.36
CA GLU A 3 3.18 17.27 -7.96
C GLU A 3 2.12 16.83 -6.94
N THR A 4 0.90 16.61 -7.42
CA THR A 4 -0.21 16.15 -6.59
C THR A 4 -0.22 14.63 -6.54
N PHE A 5 -0.77 14.04 -5.47
CA PHE A 5 -0.82 12.58 -5.31
C PHE A 5 -1.39 11.84 -6.53
N ASN A 6 -2.44 12.39 -7.15
CA ASN A 6 -3.02 11.82 -8.36
C ASN A 6 -2.04 11.81 -9.53
N GLU A 7 -1.32 12.92 -9.76
CA GLU A 7 -0.32 13.01 -10.84
C GLU A 7 0.82 12.02 -10.61
N ALA A 8 1.32 11.92 -9.36
CA ALA A 8 2.35 10.96 -8.99
C ALA A 8 1.89 9.51 -9.23
N TRP A 9 0.65 9.19 -8.88
CA TRP A 9 0.07 7.86 -9.11
C TRP A 9 -0.10 7.54 -10.61
N GLU A 10 -0.59 8.49 -11.41
CA GLU A 10 -0.70 8.30 -12.86
C GLU A 10 0.68 8.14 -13.52
N ARG A 11 1.66 8.94 -13.12
CA ARG A 11 3.05 8.84 -13.62
C ARG A 11 3.66 7.49 -13.28
N PHE A 12 3.42 6.99 -12.07
CA PHE A 12 3.88 5.67 -11.65
C PHE A 12 3.26 4.55 -12.49
N LYS A 13 1.94 4.59 -12.71
CA LYS A 13 1.26 3.64 -13.61
C LYS A 13 1.79 3.70 -15.04
N ASP A 14 2.07 4.89 -15.56
CA ASP A 14 2.64 5.04 -16.90
C ASP A 14 4.03 4.41 -17.00
N LEU A 15 4.88 4.59 -15.98
CA LEU A 15 6.19 3.94 -15.90
C LEU A 15 6.08 2.40 -15.93
N LEU A 16 5.12 1.83 -15.20
CA LEU A 16 4.88 0.38 -15.22
C LEU A 16 4.44 -0.11 -16.61
N ARG A 17 3.60 0.68 -17.32
CA ARG A 17 3.14 0.36 -18.68
C ARG A 17 4.26 0.41 -19.71
N GLN A 18 5.24 1.29 -19.54
CA GLN A 18 6.41 1.39 -20.41
C GLN A 18 7.35 0.18 -20.27
N CYS A 19 7.31 -0.52 -19.13
CA CYS A 19 8.17 -1.67 -18.84
C CYS A 19 7.35 -2.92 -18.51
N PRO A 20 6.58 -3.50 -19.44
CA PRO A 20 5.66 -4.62 -19.14
C PRO A 20 6.36 -5.89 -18.64
N HIS A 21 7.67 -6.02 -18.83
CA HIS A 21 8.50 -7.13 -18.34
C HIS A 21 9.32 -6.76 -17.09
N HIS A 22 8.89 -5.76 -16.32
CA HIS A 22 9.60 -5.27 -15.14
C HIS A 22 9.83 -6.33 -14.04
N GLY A 23 9.08 -7.44 -14.05
CA GLY A 23 9.28 -8.56 -13.12
C GLY A 23 8.90 -8.28 -11.65
N PHE A 24 8.57 -7.04 -11.30
CA PHE A 24 8.10 -6.67 -9.97
C PHE A 24 6.71 -7.18 -9.63
N PHE A 25 6.60 -7.86 -8.49
CA PHE A 25 5.34 -8.18 -7.85
C PHE A 25 4.63 -6.91 -7.36
N GLU A 26 3.30 -6.94 -7.31
CA GLU A 26 2.43 -5.81 -6.97
C GLU A 26 2.81 -5.14 -5.63
N LEU A 27 3.22 -5.93 -4.65
CA LEU A 27 3.72 -5.45 -3.36
C LEU A 27 4.97 -4.59 -3.47
N HIS A 28 5.90 -5.00 -4.33
CA HIS A 28 7.14 -4.27 -4.54
C HIS A 28 6.85 -2.93 -5.24
N GLN A 29 5.84 -2.90 -6.12
CA GLN A 29 5.37 -1.67 -6.74
C GLN A 29 4.74 -0.74 -5.70
N LEU A 30 3.91 -1.26 -4.80
CA LEU A 30 3.27 -0.51 -3.71
C LEU A 30 4.29 0.03 -2.71
N ASP A 31 5.27 -0.78 -2.30
CA ASP A 31 6.37 -0.37 -1.43
C ASP A 31 7.22 0.74 -2.08
N THR A 32 7.58 0.56 -3.36
CA THR A 32 8.33 1.57 -4.12
C THR A 32 7.56 2.89 -4.23
N PHE A 33 6.24 2.82 -4.49
CA PHE A 33 5.40 4.01 -4.57
C PHE A 33 5.30 4.69 -3.21
N TYR A 34 5.00 3.95 -2.14
CA TYR A 34 4.84 4.47 -0.79
C TYR A 34 6.11 5.15 -0.28
N ASN A 35 7.28 4.52 -0.44
CA ASN A 35 8.56 5.06 -0.01
C ASN A 35 9.02 6.30 -0.80
N ALA A 36 8.36 6.61 -1.93
CA ALA A 36 8.61 7.80 -2.73
C ALA A 36 7.64 8.96 -2.42
N LEU A 37 6.69 8.76 -1.51
CA LEU A 37 5.73 9.79 -1.11
C LEU A 37 6.35 10.81 -0.16
N ASN A 38 5.63 11.92 0.01
CA ASN A 38 5.92 12.85 1.09
C ASN A 38 5.15 12.42 2.35
N PRO A 39 5.58 12.85 3.56
CA PRO A 39 4.95 12.43 4.82
C PRO A 39 3.44 12.72 4.92
N ASN A 40 2.94 13.77 4.25
CA ASN A 40 1.51 14.08 4.27
C ASN A 40 0.70 13.08 3.44
N ASP A 41 1.27 12.59 2.34
CA ASP A 41 0.64 11.58 1.51
C ASP A 41 0.76 10.18 2.13
N GLU A 42 1.84 9.90 2.86
CA GLU A 42 1.99 8.69 3.69
C GLU A 42 0.91 8.61 4.77
N ASP A 43 0.77 9.66 5.61
CA ASP A 43 -0.25 9.70 6.68
C ASP A 43 -1.67 9.57 6.13
N ALA A 44 -1.93 10.14 4.95
CA ALA A 44 -3.21 10.03 4.27
C ALA A 44 -3.50 8.63 3.70
N LEU A 45 -2.49 7.77 3.56
CA LEU A 45 -2.64 6.35 3.23
C LEU A 45 -2.73 5.49 4.49
N ASP A 46 -1.96 5.81 5.53
CA ASP A 46 -1.94 5.09 6.81
C ASP A 46 -3.26 5.26 7.62
N SER A 47 -3.81 6.47 7.61
CA SER A 47 -5.06 6.79 8.31
C SER A 47 -6.24 5.87 7.92
N PRO A 48 -6.61 5.71 6.64
CA PRO A 48 -7.65 4.78 6.23
C PRO A 48 -7.23 3.30 6.30
N ALA A 49 -5.92 3.02 6.35
CA ALA A 49 -5.36 1.68 6.53
C ALA A 49 -5.46 1.18 7.99
N GLY A 50 -5.76 2.05 8.96
CA GLY A 50 -5.85 1.69 10.37
C GLY A 50 -4.51 1.36 11.01
N GLY A 51 -3.41 1.85 10.43
CA GLY A 51 -2.04 1.49 10.75
C GLY A 51 -1.14 1.70 9.53
N ASN A 52 0.03 1.04 9.51
CA ASN A 52 0.93 1.12 8.36
C ASN A 52 0.24 0.59 7.09
N PHE A 53 0.19 1.41 6.05
CA PHE A 53 -0.36 1.09 4.75
C PHE A 53 0.23 -0.22 4.18
N LEU A 54 1.53 -0.44 4.33
CA LEU A 54 2.22 -1.62 3.81
C LEU A 54 1.97 -2.90 4.62
N ASP A 55 1.28 -2.84 5.76
CA ASP A 55 0.85 -4.03 6.51
C ASP A 55 -0.42 -4.65 5.93
N ASN A 56 -1.14 -3.90 5.10
CA ASN A 56 -2.32 -4.37 4.40
C ASN A 56 -1.96 -5.15 3.14
N ILE A 57 -3.00 -5.73 2.56
CA ILE A 57 -2.88 -6.68 1.46
C ILE A 57 -2.99 -5.91 0.14
N PRO A 58 -2.32 -6.32 -0.95
CA PRO A 58 -2.15 -5.47 -2.14
C PRO A 58 -3.43 -4.85 -2.68
N ARG A 59 -4.51 -5.64 -2.68
CA ARG A 59 -5.84 -5.20 -3.08
C ARG A 59 -6.41 -4.06 -2.21
N GLU A 60 -6.23 -4.13 -0.90
CA GLU A 60 -6.66 -3.06 0.02
C GLU A 60 -5.80 -1.82 -0.16
N CYS A 61 -4.47 -1.99 -0.29
CA CYS A 61 -3.54 -0.92 -0.58
C CYS A 61 -3.91 -0.16 -1.85
N LEU A 62 -4.18 -0.88 -2.93
CA LEU A 62 -4.63 -0.29 -4.19
C LEU A 62 -5.97 0.43 -4.06
N SER A 63 -6.92 -0.14 -3.31
CA SER A 63 -8.22 0.51 -3.07
C SER A 63 -8.06 1.84 -2.34
N ILE A 64 -7.14 1.93 -1.37
CA ILE A 64 -6.85 3.16 -0.63
C ILE A 64 -6.19 4.20 -1.53
N ILE A 65 -5.16 3.81 -2.31
CA ILE A 65 -4.50 4.69 -3.28
C ILE A 65 -5.52 5.21 -4.29
N GLU A 66 -6.34 4.33 -4.87
CA GLU A 66 -7.37 4.73 -5.82
C GLU A 66 -8.36 5.71 -5.20
N SER A 67 -8.83 5.43 -3.98
CA SER A 67 -9.73 6.32 -3.24
C SER A 67 -9.11 7.71 -3.08
N LYS A 68 -7.89 7.80 -2.56
CA LYS A 68 -7.15 9.06 -2.37
C LYS A 68 -6.91 9.79 -3.70
N SER A 69 -6.58 9.05 -4.76
CA SER A 69 -6.38 9.62 -6.10
C SER A 69 -7.66 10.25 -6.69
N LYS A 70 -8.85 9.79 -6.27
CA LYS A 70 -10.17 10.24 -6.75
C LYS A 70 -10.81 11.33 -5.89
N VAL A 71 -10.25 11.69 -4.72
CA VAL A 71 -10.79 12.70 -3.78
C VAL A 71 -10.97 14.10 -4.40
N ARG A 72 -10.43 14.35 -5.59
CA ARG A 72 -10.58 15.61 -6.33
C ARG A 72 -11.99 15.89 -6.88
N TYR A 73 -12.95 14.96 -6.81
CA TYR A 73 -14.32 15.19 -7.33
C TYR A 73 -15.45 15.29 -6.30
N SER A 74 -15.21 14.98 -5.02
CA SER A 74 -16.30 14.76 -4.05
C SER A 74 -16.30 15.70 -2.84
N ARG A 75 -15.50 16.77 -2.84
CA ARG A 75 -15.52 17.76 -1.75
C ARG A 75 -16.63 18.82 -1.88
N SER A 76 -17.74 18.49 -2.54
CA SER A 76 -18.91 19.39 -2.73
C SER A 76 -20.23 18.88 -2.12
N ARG A 77 -20.26 17.77 -1.36
CA ARG A 77 -21.55 17.25 -0.86
C ARG A 77 -21.50 16.76 0.58
N THR A 78 -21.13 17.64 1.50
CA THR A 78 -21.51 17.47 2.92
C THR A 78 -21.87 18.81 3.54
N THR A 79 -22.88 19.48 2.99
CA THR A 79 -23.73 20.43 3.73
C THR A 79 -25.12 20.47 3.09
N ASP A 80 -26.14 20.42 3.96
CA ASP A 80 -27.58 20.66 3.76
C ASP A 80 -28.51 19.51 3.29
N VAL A 81 -29.03 18.80 4.31
CA VAL A 81 -30.45 18.83 4.75
C VAL A 81 -31.55 18.75 3.66
N ARG A 82 -32.18 17.56 3.63
CA ARG A 82 -33.63 17.27 3.62
C ARG A 82 -34.46 17.46 2.32
N ALA A 83 -35.18 16.36 2.03
CA ALA A 83 -36.45 16.17 1.32
C ALA A 83 -36.48 16.18 -0.23
N ASN A 84 -36.79 15.02 -0.83
CA ASN A 84 -38.13 14.69 -1.37
C ASN A 84 -38.11 13.84 -2.68
N THR A 85 -38.82 12.71 -2.61
CA THR A 85 -39.55 11.93 -3.66
C THR A 85 -38.92 11.44 -4.98
N ASN A 86 -38.92 10.09 -5.08
CA ASN A 86 -39.35 9.23 -6.19
C ASN A 86 -38.63 9.29 -7.55
N ALA A 87 -37.78 8.30 -7.82
CA ALA A 87 -37.49 7.80 -9.17
C ALA A 87 -37.14 6.29 -9.14
N PRO A 88 -37.51 5.48 -10.17
CA PRO A 88 -37.43 4.04 -10.11
C PRO A 88 -35.98 3.52 -10.17
N LEU A 89 -35.69 2.57 -9.29
CA LEU A 89 -34.45 1.78 -9.25
C LEU A 89 -34.19 1.10 -10.60
N SER A 90 -33.17 1.58 -11.32
CA SER A 90 -32.53 0.79 -12.36
C SER A 90 -31.55 -0.17 -11.70
N SER A 91 -31.95 -1.44 -11.66
CA SER A 91 -31.16 -2.57 -11.22
C SER A 91 -29.94 -2.76 -12.12
N SER A 92 -28.76 -2.45 -11.61
CA SER A 92 -27.54 -3.15 -12.01
C SER A 92 -26.90 -3.70 -10.74
N SER A 93 -27.27 -4.92 -10.38
CA SER A 93 -26.52 -5.68 -9.38
C SER A 93 -25.09 -5.81 -9.90
N PRO A 94 -24.06 -5.29 -9.21
CA PRO A 94 -22.70 -5.68 -9.51
C PRO A 94 -22.65 -7.17 -9.21
N SER A 95 -22.35 -8.01 -10.21
CA SER A 95 -22.08 -9.42 -9.99
C SER A 95 -20.80 -9.51 -9.17
N ASN A 96 -20.94 -9.50 -7.85
CA ASN A 96 -19.90 -9.82 -6.88
C ASN A 96 -19.78 -11.34 -6.77
N SER A 97 -19.36 -11.97 -7.87
CA SER A 97 -18.84 -13.33 -7.82
C SER A 97 -17.52 -13.29 -7.06
N PHE A 98 -17.56 -13.74 -5.80
CA PHE A 98 -16.39 -13.90 -4.96
C PHE A 98 -15.64 -15.15 -5.44
N ASP A 99 -14.74 -14.98 -6.41
CA ASP A 99 -14.02 -16.10 -7.01
C ASP A 99 -13.04 -16.71 -6.00
N ILE A 100 -13.29 -17.95 -5.57
CA ILE A 100 -12.55 -18.64 -4.51
C ILE A 100 -11.05 -18.74 -4.83
N GLN A 101 -10.70 -18.80 -6.11
CA GLN A 101 -9.31 -18.87 -6.56
C GLN A 101 -8.56 -17.55 -6.29
N GLN A 102 -9.24 -16.41 -6.42
CA GLN A 102 -8.65 -15.10 -6.10
C GLN A 102 -8.43 -14.93 -4.59
N ILE A 103 -9.27 -15.54 -3.76
CA ILE A 103 -9.09 -15.55 -2.30
C ILE A 103 -7.87 -16.39 -1.93
N ALA A 104 -7.71 -17.57 -2.54
CA ALA A 104 -6.58 -18.46 -2.29
C ALA A 104 -5.26 -17.81 -2.68
N ALA A 105 -5.18 -17.26 -3.91
CA ALA A 105 -4.00 -16.52 -4.36
C ALA A 105 -3.69 -15.32 -3.45
N SER A 106 -4.72 -14.53 -3.07
CA SER A 106 -4.54 -13.41 -2.15
C SER A 106 -4.07 -13.86 -0.76
N LEU A 107 -4.48 -15.03 -0.28
CA LEU A 107 -4.04 -15.55 1.01
C LEU A 107 -2.60 -16.07 0.96
N GLU A 108 -2.20 -16.73 -0.12
CA GLU A 108 -0.81 -17.15 -0.34
C GLU A 108 0.13 -15.95 -0.42
N ASP A 109 -0.25 -14.92 -1.18
CA ASP A 109 0.50 -13.66 -1.24
C ASP A 109 0.62 -13.00 0.14
N LYS A 110 -0.48 -12.95 0.92
CA LYS A 110 -0.49 -12.46 2.32
C LYS A 110 0.53 -13.17 3.20
N LEU A 111 0.60 -14.49 3.10
CA LEU A 111 1.53 -15.30 3.89
C LEU A 111 2.97 -15.10 3.44
N ASN A 112 3.19 -15.02 2.13
CA ASN A 112 4.51 -14.84 1.56
C ASN A 112 5.11 -13.46 1.95
N ILE A 113 4.32 -12.38 1.94
CA ILE A 113 4.77 -11.05 2.39
C ILE A 113 5.23 -11.08 3.85
N ARG A 114 4.39 -11.62 4.73
CA ARG A 114 4.71 -11.69 6.17
C ARG A 114 5.97 -12.50 6.39
N MET A 115 6.13 -13.60 5.65
CA MET A 115 7.32 -14.43 5.74
C MET A 115 8.56 -13.65 5.31
N ASN A 116 8.53 -13.00 4.14
CA ASN A 116 9.66 -12.22 3.63
C ASN A 116 10.03 -11.05 4.55
N ARG A 117 9.05 -10.36 5.14
CA ARG A 117 9.30 -9.29 6.13
C ARG A 117 9.90 -9.83 7.43
N PHE A 118 9.43 -10.98 7.89
CA PHE A 118 9.98 -11.64 9.07
C PHE A 118 11.42 -12.09 8.84
N GLU A 119 11.72 -12.68 7.69
CA GLU A 119 13.10 -13.06 7.32
C GLU A 119 14.02 -11.85 7.25
N LYS A 120 13.57 -10.73 6.66
CA LYS A 120 14.31 -9.47 6.67
C LYS A 120 14.61 -8.99 8.09
N SER A 121 13.61 -9.04 8.98
CA SER A 121 13.78 -8.68 10.40
C SER A 121 14.81 -9.56 11.11
N ILE A 122 14.80 -10.87 10.84
CA ILE A 122 15.81 -11.79 11.38
C ILE A 122 17.21 -11.46 10.86
N ASN A 123 17.35 -11.17 9.58
CA ASN A 123 18.65 -10.83 8.98
C ASN A 123 19.19 -9.51 9.52
N ASP A 124 18.31 -8.51 9.68
CA ASP A 124 18.65 -7.23 10.29
C ASP A 124 19.14 -7.46 11.74
N MET A 125 18.45 -8.29 12.54
CA MET A 125 18.87 -8.64 13.91
C MET A 125 20.24 -9.36 13.94
N LYS A 126 20.47 -10.30 13.03
CA LYS A 126 21.76 -11.01 12.92
C LYS A 126 22.91 -10.05 12.60
N ASN A 127 22.69 -9.07 11.73
CA ASN A 127 23.72 -8.08 11.40
C ASN A 127 24.13 -7.22 12.61
N TYR A 128 23.23 -6.94 13.56
CA TYR A 128 23.59 -6.24 14.79
C TYR A 128 24.55 -7.05 15.69
N PHE A 129 24.38 -8.37 15.76
CA PHE A 129 25.26 -9.25 16.55
C PHE A 129 26.65 -9.48 15.92
N VAL A 130 26.85 -9.13 14.64
CA VAL A 130 28.14 -9.28 13.94
C VAL A 130 28.98 -7.99 14.00
N THR A 131 28.66 -7.06 14.90
CA THR A 131 29.65 -6.03 15.26
C THR A 131 30.83 -6.72 15.95
N PRO A 132 32.07 -6.63 15.42
CA PRO A 132 33.20 -7.26 16.08
C PRO A 132 33.47 -6.48 17.36
N THR A 133 33.09 -7.04 18.50
CA THR A 133 33.56 -6.59 19.81
C THR A 133 35.07 -6.63 19.78
N ALA A 134 35.70 -5.46 19.75
CA ALA A 134 37.14 -5.32 19.82
C ALA A 134 37.65 -6.08 21.06
N PRO A 135 38.72 -6.88 20.94
CA PRO A 135 39.23 -7.65 22.06
C PRO A 135 39.66 -6.69 23.17
N ILE A 136 39.06 -6.86 24.35
CA ILE A 136 39.46 -6.18 25.58
C ILE A 136 40.93 -6.54 25.81
N LYS A 137 41.85 -5.60 25.57
CA LYS A 137 43.26 -5.78 25.92
C LYS A 137 43.33 -6.04 27.41
N ALA A 138 43.74 -7.25 27.78
CA ALA A 138 44.18 -7.55 29.13
C ALA A 138 45.39 -6.66 29.43
N VAL A 139 45.28 -5.84 30.47
CA VAL A 139 46.42 -5.17 31.11
C VAL A 139 47.13 -6.25 31.93
N GLU A 140 48.31 -6.64 31.48
CA GLU A 140 49.29 -7.33 32.32
C GLU A 140 50.05 -6.26 33.12
N GLU A 141 50.00 -6.36 34.45
CA GLU A 141 50.94 -5.77 35.40
C GLU A 141 51.66 -6.91 36.13
#